data_AF-A0A1H8G8F1-F1
#
_entry.id   AF-A0A1H8G8F1-F1
#
_cell.length_a   1.000
_cell.length_b   1.000
_cell.length_c   1.000
_cell.angle_alpha   90.00
_cell.angle_beta   90.00
_cell.angle_gamma   90.00
#
_symmetry.space_group_name_H-M   'P 1'
#
loop_
_entity.id
_entity.type
_entity.pdbx_description
1 polymer ?
#
loop_
_entity_poly.entity_id
_entity_poly.type
_entity_poly.pdbx_seq_one_letter_code
_entity_poly.pdbx_strand_id
1 'polypeptide(L)'
;MSGSRRTVAHLGDDIRVSGTAFHGPVLGKGTQNITNITAAPAREDHLGSGTNALRARDYPSAARHFRRLLALRHDDPFAHYYLALATLHGRNPCEHGHDTVEAVARRLRAAASLDAACRPAVVAALLVQDAYLQRWGRSRRSLTQGERSLVRRVPAGRAQELTEHVPAPGSVWWRALSARAEAGRGRGAR
;
A
#
# COMPACT_ATOMS: atom_id res chain seq x y z
N MET A 1 -9.96 59.08 -8.87
CA MET A 1 -9.03 60.18 -9.18
C MET A 1 -7.64 59.76 -8.74
N SER A 2 -6.67 60.01 -9.64
CA SER A 2 -5.21 59.97 -9.54
C SER A 2 -4.51 59.53 -8.25
N GLY A 3 -3.50 58.68 -8.44
CA GLY A 3 -2.43 58.44 -7.45
C GLY A 3 -1.31 57.55 -7.99
N SER A 4 -0.69 57.95 -9.11
CA SER A 4 0.52 57.34 -9.66
C SER A 4 1.75 57.70 -8.80
N ARG A 5 2.64 56.74 -8.53
CA ARG A 5 4.11 56.87 -8.75
C ARG A 5 4.87 55.60 -8.33
N ARG A 6 5.63 55.08 -9.31
CA ARG A 6 6.78 54.18 -9.13
C ARG A 6 7.88 54.87 -8.33
N THR A 7 8.66 54.10 -7.59
CA THR A 7 10.08 54.41 -7.34
C THR A 7 10.88 53.11 -7.29
N VAL A 8 11.97 53.11 -8.04
CA VAL A 8 12.99 52.07 -8.15
C VAL A 8 14.20 52.56 -7.33
N ALA A 9 14.83 51.69 -6.56
CA ALA A 9 16.24 51.79 -6.16
C ALA A 9 16.71 50.36 -5.82
N HIS A 10 17.53 49.70 -6.64
CA HIS A 10 18.98 49.79 -6.80
C HIS A 10 19.81 49.17 -5.66
N LEU A 11 20.53 48.10 -6.06
CA LEU A 11 21.97 47.90 -5.93
C LEU A 11 22.56 47.42 -4.60
N GLY A 12 23.34 46.33 -4.71
CA GLY A 12 24.54 46.06 -3.94
C GLY A 12 24.36 45.10 -2.77
N ASP A 13 24.88 43.87 -2.88
CA ASP A 13 26.18 43.65 -2.26
C ASP A 13 26.86 42.36 -2.74
N ASP A 14 28.16 42.53 -2.89
CA ASP A 14 29.16 41.65 -3.48
C ASP A 14 29.44 40.42 -2.61
N ILE A 15 29.40 39.22 -3.21
CA ILE A 15 30.12 38.06 -2.65
C ILE A 15 31.47 37.96 -3.36
N ARG A 16 32.48 38.56 -2.72
CA ARG A 16 33.90 38.26 -2.97
C ARG A 16 34.25 36.93 -2.33
N VAL A 17 34.53 35.90 -3.13
CA VAL A 17 35.33 34.75 -2.68
C VAL A 17 36.74 34.94 -3.22
N SER A 18 37.63 35.40 -2.34
CA SER A 18 39.08 35.47 -2.57
C SER A 18 39.63 34.09 -2.82
N GLY A 19 40.39 33.96 -3.91
CA GLY A 19 41.20 32.79 -4.20
C GLY A 19 42.43 32.70 -3.29
N THR A 20 42.77 31.48 -2.93
CA THR A 20 44.17 31.08 -2.67
C THR A 20 44.51 29.98 -3.65
N ALA A 21 45.41 30.33 -4.57
CA ALA A 21 45.99 29.45 -5.56
C ALA A 21 46.78 28.31 -4.90
N PHE A 22 46.49 27.07 -5.29
CA PHE A 22 47.43 25.95 -5.18
C PHE A 22 47.83 25.57 -6.60
N HIS A 23 49.09 25.86 -6.94
CA HIS A 23 49.72 25.50 -8.20
C HIS A 23 50.67 24.33 -7.94
N GLY A 24 50.38 23.17 -8.53
CA GLY A 24 51.28 22.03 -8.58
C GLY A 24 50.92 21.18 -9.79
N PRO A 25 51.86 20.90 -10.72
CA PRO A 25 51.55 20.11 -11.90
C PRO A 25 51.76 18.63 -11.59
N VAL A 26 50.71 17.83 -11.71
CA VAL A 26 50.86 16.39 -11.97
C VAL A 26 50.00 16.04 -13.17
N LEU A 27 50.68 15.91 -14.31
CA LEU A 27 50.16 15.25 -15.50
C LEU A 27 49.80 13.80 -15.15
N GLY A 28 48.50 13.53 -14.99
CA GLY A 28 47.93 12.19 -15.02
C GLY A 28 46.88 12.14 -16.13
N LYS A 29 47.29 11.69 -17.31
CA LYS A 29 46.38 11.42 -18.43
C LYS A 29 45.48 10.23 -18.09
N GLY A 30 44.20 10.31 -18.46
CA GLY A 30 43.43 9.13 -18.86
C GLY A 30 42.17 8.86 -18.05
N THR A 31 41.05 9.30 -18.60
CA THR A 31 39.71 8.69 -18.47
C THR A 31 39.10 8.63 -17.07
N GLN A 32 38.72 9.79 -16.53
CA GLN A 32 37.48 9.83 -15.76
C GLN A 32 36.32 9.66 -16.74
N ASN A 33 35.87 8.42 -16.92
CA ASN A 33 34.54 8.14 -17.45
C ASN A 33 33.54 8.75 -16.47
N ILE A 34 33.24 10.04 -16.63
CA ILE A 34 32.00 10.62 -16.16
C ILE A 34 30.94 10.07 -17.11
N THR A 35 30.59 8.81 -16.94
CA THR A 35 29.29 8.34 -17.40
C THR A 35 28.29 9.10 -16.54
N ASN A 36 27.78 10.20 -17.10
CA ASN A 36 26.42 10.64 -16.87
C ASN A 36 25.53 9.45 -17.26
N ILE A 37 25.45 8.46 -16.38
CA ILE A 37 24.36 7.50 -16.37
C ILE A 37 23.19 8.35 -15.90
N THR A 38 22.54 9.02 -16.85
CA THR A 38 21.11 9.27 -16.75
C THR A 38 20.47 7.89 -16.74
N ALA A 39 20.64 7.18 -15.62
CA ALA A 39 19.86 6.01 -15.31
C ALA A 39 18.47 6.59 -15.30
N ALA A 40 17.67 6.27 -16.33
CA ALA A 40 16.23 6.38 -16.21
C ALA A 40 15.91 5.82 -14.82
N PRO A 41 15.23 6.58 -13.94
CA PRO A 41 15.00 6.12 -12.58
C PRO A 41 14.43 4.71 -12.71
N ALA A 42 15.13 3.72 -12.12
CA ALA A 42 14.73 2.32 -12.22
C ALA A 42 13.23 2.29 -11.96
N ARG A 43 12.43 1.86 -12.95
CA ARG A 43 10.97 1.96 -12.91
C ARG A 43 10.53 1.54 -11.52
N GLU A 44 10.10 2.51 -10.70
CA GLU A 44 9.93 2.26 -9.27
C GLU A 44 8.83 1.21 -9.15
N ASP A 45 9.18 0.00 -8.72
CA ASP A 45 8.21 -1.08 -8.53
C ASP A 45 7.41 -0.76 -7.27
N HIS A 46 6.41 0.10 -7.44
CA HIS A 46 5.52 0.52 -6.37
C HIS A 46 4.70 -0.66 -5.83
N LEU A 47 4.45 -1.70 -6.63
CA LEU A 47 3.75 -2.90 -6.17
C LEU A 47 4.65 -3.70 -5.22
N GLY A 48 5.89 -4.00 -5.63
CA GLY A 48 6.87 -4.68 -4.80
C GLY A 48 7.21 -3.91 -3.52
N SER A 49 7.45 -2.60 -3.65
CA SER A 49 7.76 -1.73 -2.50
C SER A 49 6.58 -1.64 -1.52
N GLY A 50 5.36 -1.48 -2.04
CA GLY A 50 4.15 -1.43 -1.22
C GLY A 50 3.87 -2.74 -0.50
N THR A 51 4.06 -3.89 -1.17
CA THR A 51 3.85 -5.21 -0.55
C THR A 51 4.91 -5.53 0.50
N ASN A 52 6.17 -5.14 0.28
CA ASN A 52 7.22 -5.26 1.29
C ASN A 52 6.92 -4.38 2.53
N ALA A 53 6.50 -3.13 2.32
CA ALA A 53 6.07 -2.27 3.42
C ALA A 53 4.88 -2.86 4.20
N LEU A 54 3.91 -3.44 3.50
CA LEU A 54 2.76 -4.09 4.13
C LEU A 54 3.18 -5.28 5.00
N ARG A 55 4.08 -6.14 4.51
CA ARG A 55 4.66 -7.27 5.28
C ARG A 55 5.43 -6.79 6.51
N ALA A 56 6.14 -5.67 6.39
CA ALA A 56 6.81 -5.01 7.51
C ALA A 56 5.86 -4.28 8.47
N ARG A 57 4.54 -4.30 8.21
CA ARG A 57 3.50 -3.55 8.93
C ARG A 57 3.70 -2.03 8.91
N ASP A 58 4.48 -1.53 7.96
CA ASP A 58 4.58 -0.10 7.65
C ASP A 58 3.41 0.31 6.73
N TYR A 59 2.23 0.36 7.32
CA TYR A 59 0.98 0.70 6.63
C TYR A 59 1.00 2.09 5.98
N PRO A 60 1.56 3.15 6.60
CA PRO A 60 1.69 4.45 5.94
C PRO A 60 2.53 4.40 4.66
N SER A 61 3.71 3.75 4.69
CA SER A 61 4.54 3.61 3.48
C SER A 61 3.86 2.73 2.44
N ALA A 62 3.24 1.63 2.84
CA ALA A 62 2.47 0.77 1.95
C ALA A 62 1.36 1.55 1.22
N ALA A 63 0.56 2.31 1.96
CA ALA A 63 -0.49 3.16 1.39
C ALA A 63 0.07 4.22 0.43
N ARG A 64 1.23 4.82 0.73
CA ARG A 64 1.89 5.78 -0.15
C ARG A 64 2.28 5.12 -1.49
N HIS A 65 2.89 3.94 -1.46
CA HIS A 65 3.29 3.23 -2.68
C HIS A 65 2.07 2.81 -3.52
N PHE A 66 1.02 2.26 -2.90
CA PHE A 66 -0.18 1.87 -3.65
C PHE A 66 -0.95 3.07 -4.22
N ARG A 67 -0.97 4.23 -3.54
CA ARG A 67 -1.53 5.46 -4.11
C ARG A 67 -0.74 5.93 -5.33
N ARG A 68 0.59 5.87 -5.30
CA ARG A 68 1.42 6.18 -6.47
C ARG A 68 1.15 5.21 -7.61
N LEU A 69 1.02 3.91 -7.31
CA LEU A 69 0.66 2.91 -8.32
C LEU A 69 -0.70 3.21 -8.96
N LEU A 70 -1.71 3.56 -8.16
CA LEU A 70 -3.03 3.95 -8.68
C LEU A 70 -3.01 5.27 -9.45
N ALA A 71 -2.08 6.19 -9.16
CA ALA A 71 -1.92 7.41 -9.96
C ALA A 71 -1.32 7.12 -11.35
N LEU A 72 -0.56 6.03 -11.49
CA LEU A 72 -0.04 5.57 -12.78
C LEU A 72 -1.02 4.63 -13.50
N ARG A 73 -1.77 3.84 -12.75
CA ARG A 73 -2.69 2.79 -13.24
C ARG A 73 -3.96 2.79 -12.38
N HIS A 74 -4.93 3.61 -12.74
CA HIS A 74 -6.16 3.80 -11.97
C HIS A 74 -6.97 2.53 -11.72
N ASP A 75 -6.90 1.57 -12.65
CA ASP A 75 -7.67 0.33 -12.62
C ASP A 75 -6.85 -0.89 -12.18
N ASP A 76 -5.74 -0.69 -11.46
CA ASP A 76 -4.95 -1.80 -10.95
C ASP A 76 -5.67 -2.51 -9.78
N PRO A 77 -6.16 -3.76 -9.94
CA PRO A 77 -6.96 -4.45 -8.93
C PRO A 77 -6.15 -4.74 -7.66
N PHE A 78 -4.85 -5.05 -7.79
CA PHE A 78 -3.99 -5.35 -6.65
C PHE A 78 -3.68 -4.09 -5.85
N ALA A 79 -3.48 -2.96 -6.51
CA ALA A 79 -3.28 -1.68 -5.84
C ALA A 79 -4.52 -1.27 -5.02
N HIS A 80 -5.73 -1.45 -5.57
CA HIS A 80 -6.97 -1.23 -4.82
C HIS A 80 -7.09 -2.19 -3.62
N TYR A 81 -6.81 -3.48 -3.83
CA TYR A 81 -6.84 -4.49 -2.78
C TYR A 81 -5.88 -4.16 -1.62
N TYR A 82 -4.61 -3.93 -1.93
CA TYR A 82 -3.60 -3.70 -0.91
C TYR A 82 -3.70 -2.33 -0.25
N LEU A 83 -4.13 -1.30 -0.98
CA LEU A 83 -4.42 0.00 -0.36
C LEU A 83 -5.57 -0.11 0.65
N ALA A 84 -6.58 -0.94 0.36
CA ALA A 84 -7.67 -1.19 1.29
C ALA A 84 -7.17 -1.88 2.58
N LEU A 85 -6.30 -2.90 2.46
CA LEU A 85 -5.67 -3.54 3.63
C LEU A 85 -4.79 -2.56 4.42
N ALA A 86 -3.97 -1.75 3.72
CA ALA A 86 -3.12 -0.76 4.37
C ALA A 86 -3.93 0.30 5.14
N THR A 87 -5.13 0.64 4.65
CA THR A 87 -6.04 1.61 5.29
C THR A 87 -6.58 1.10 6.63
N LEU A 88 -6.61 -0.22 6.84
CA LEU A 88 -7.01 -0.81 8.12
C LEU A 88 -5.89 -0.78 9.17
N HIS A 89 -4.65 -0.47 8.79
CA HIS A 89 -3.51 -0.36 9.71
C HIS A 89 -3.28 -1.59 10.61
N GLY A 90 -3.64 -2.79 10.14
CA GLY A 90 -3.52 -4.01 10.95
C GLY A 90 -4.42 -4.04 12.17
N ARG A 91 -5.48 -3.23 12.19
CA ARG A 91 -6.45 -3.14 13.28
C ARG A 91 -7.74 -3.84 12.93
N ASN A 92 -8.49 -4.18 13.96
CA ASN A 92 -9.78 -4.83 13.77
C ASN A 92 -10.76 -3.85 13.11
N PRO A 93 -11.48 -4.23 12.04
CA PRO A 93 -12.44 -3.35 11.37
C PRO A 93 -13.46 -2.68 12.30
N CYS A 94 -13.82 -3.28 13.44
CA CYS A 94 -14.74 -2.65 14.41
C CYS A 94 -14.16 -1.42 15.14
N GLU A 95 -12.83 -1.25 15.14
CA GLU A 95 -12.11 -0.13 15.74
C GLU A 95 -12.10 1.11 14.82
N HIS A 96 -12.51 0.95 13.56
CA HIS A 96 -12.60 2.05 12.60
C HIS A 96 -13.99 2.68 12.58
N GLY A 97 -14.05 3.94 12.15
CA GLY A 97 -15.31 4.62 11.87
C GLY A 97 -16.04 4.03 10.66
N HIS A 98 -17.36 4.19 10.62
CA HIS A 98 -18.23 3.66 9.57
C HIS A 98 -17.71 3.99 8.15
N ASP A 99 -17.43 5.27 7.90
CA ASP A 99 -16.99 5.77 6.59
C ASP A 99 -15.69 5.10 6.12
N THR A 100 -14.77 4.82 7.04
CA THR A 100 -13.51 4.14 6.72
C THR A 100 -13.78 2.70 6.32
N VAL A 101 -14.59 1.97 7.10
CA VAL A 101 -14.94 0.58 6.81
C VAL A 101 -15.70 0.46 5.49
N GLU A 102 -16.65 1.37 5.25
CA GLU A 102 -17.41 1.38 4.00
C GLU A 102 -16.52 1.70 2.80
N ALA A 103 -15.63 2.69 2.92
CA ALA A 103 -14.66 3.02 1.87
C ALA A 103 -13.73 1.83 1.56
N VAL A 104 -13.23 1.14 2.60
CA VAL A 104 -12.42 -0.08 2.46
C VAL A 104 -13.20 -1.19 1.77
N ALA A 105 -14.42 -1.49 2.23
CA ALA A 105 -15.25 -2.54 1.64
C ALA A 105 -15.61 -2.24 0.18
N ARG A 106 -15.94 -0.99 -0.15
CA ARG A 106 -16.20 -0.55 -1.53
C ARG A 106 -14.97 -0.71 -2.41
N ARG A 107 -13.78 -0.31 -1.94
CA ARG A 107 -12.52 -0.47 -2.69
C ARG A 107 -12.20 -1.95 -2.95
N LEU A 108 -12.42 -2.82 -1.97
CA LEU A 108 -12.22 -4.27 -2.12
C LEU A 108 -13.20 -4.87 -3.14
N ARG A 109 -14.47 -4.44 -3.15
CA ARG A 109 -15.42 -4.87 -4.18
C ARG A 109 -15.03 -4.37 -5.57
N ALA A 110 -14.53 -3.14 -5.69
CA ALA A 110 -14.01 -2.60 -6.95
C ALA A 110 -12.80 -3.41 -7.46
N ALA A 111 -11.86 -3.76 -6.57
CA ALA A 111 -10.74 -4.64 -6.92
C ALA A 111 -11.21 -6.00 -7.45
N ALA A 112 -12.25 -6.57 -6.84
CA ALA A 112 -12.84 -7.84 -7.28
C ALA A 112 -13.59 -7.74 -8.62
N SER A 113 -14.17 -6.58 -8.95
CA SER A 113 -14.86 -6.38 -10.23
C SER A 113 -13.90 -6.13 -11.39
N LEU A 114 -12.71 -5.59 -11.10
CA LEU A 114 -11.67 -5.32 -12.10
C LEU A 114 -10.98 -6.59 -12.61
N ASP A 115 -10.76 -7.57 -11.74
CA ASP A 115 -10.10 -8.82 -12.12
C ASP A 115 -10.59 -10.03 -11.30
N ALA A 116 -10.99 -11.08 -12.01
CA ALA A 116 -11.36 -12.37 -11.42
C ALA A 116 -10.21 -13.07 -10.69
N ALA A 117 -8.95 -12.75 -11.00
CA ALA A 117 -7.79 -13.21 -10.23
C ALA A 117 -7.75 -12.59 -8.83
N CYS A 118 -8.35 -11.41 -8.63
CA CYS A 118 -8.46 -10.72 -7.35
C CYS A 118 -9.67 -11.19 -6.51
N ARG A 119 -10.14 -12.43 -6.71
CA ARG A 119 -11.18 -13.08 -5.89
C ARG A 119 -11.01 -12.97 -4.37
N PRO A 120 -9.78 -13.01 -3.79
CA PRO A 120 -9.60 -12.79 -2.36
C PRO A 120 -10.17 -11.45 -1.86
N ALA A 121 -10.30 -10.44 -2.73
CA ALA A 121 -10.88 -9.15 -2.36
C ALA A 121 -12.37 -9.24 -1.99
N VAL A 122 -13.14 -10.15 -2.61
CA VAL A 122 -14.54 -10.41 -2.21
C VAL A 122 -14.58 -10.93 -0.78
N VAL A 123 -13.74 -11.91 -0.47
CA VAL A 123 -13.67 -12.51 0.87
C VAL A 123 -13.17 -11.49 1.90
N ALA A 124 -12.21 -10.64 1.53
CA ALA A 124 -11.76 -9.54 2.37
C ALA A 124 -12.89 -8.54 2.66
N ALA A 125 -13.68 -8.16 1.65
CA ALA A 125 -14.79 -7.24 1.83
C ALA A 125 -15.85 -7.81 2.79
N LEU A 126 -16.17 -9.11 2.66
CA LEU A 126 -17.12 -9.81 3.53
C LEU A 126 -16.60 -9.92 4.96
N LEU A 127 -15.31 -10.25 5.12
CA LEU A 127 -14.62 -10.25 6.42
C LEU A 127 -14.71 -8.88 7.10
N VAL A 128 -14.37 -7.79 6.37
CA VAL A 128 -14.38 -6.43 6.92
C VAL A 128 -15.78 -6.02 7.37
N GLN A 129 -16.82 -6.33 6.59
CA GLN A 129 -18.20 -6.04 6.97
C GLN A 129 -18.67 -6.85 8.18
N ASP A 130 -18.42 -8.17 8.19
CA ASP A 130 -18.79 -9.04 9.31
C ASP A 130 -18.08 -8.61 10.61
N ALA A 131 -16.77 -8.33 10.53
CA ALA A 131 -15.96 -7.83 11.64
C ALA A 131 -16.48 -6.48 12.17
N TYR A 132 -16.88 -5.55 11.29
CA TYR A 132 -17.46 -4.29 11.71
C TYR A 132 -18.81 -4.45 12.44
N LEU A 133 -19.66 -5.37 12.00
CA LEU A 133 -20.96 -5.65 12.63
C LEU A 133 -20.81 -6.20 14.07
N GLN A 134 -19.65 -6.75 14.43
CA GLN A 134 -19.38 -7.23 15.79
C GLN A 134 -19.39 -6.12 16.83
N ARG A 135 -19.12 -4.87 16.42
CA ARG A 135 -19.25 -3.68 17.26
C ARG A 135 -20.63 -3.58 17.92
N TRP A 136 -21.65 -4.11 17.25
CA TRP A 136 -23.05 -4.06 17.69
C TRP A 136 -23.54 -5.41 18.23
N GLY A 137 -22.64 -6.35 18.52
CA GLY A 137 -23.00 -7.71 18.93
C GLY A 137 -23.70 -8.54 17.84
N ARG A 138 -23.70 -8.06 16.57
CA ARG A 138 -24.39 -8.71 15.45
C ARG A 138 -23.51 -9.72 14.72
N SER A 139 -22.75 -10.49 15.48
CA SER A 139 -21.81 -11.47 14.94
C SER A 139 -22.57 -12.66 14.36
N ARG A 140 -22.22 -13.05 13.13
CA ARG A 140 -22.70 -14.32 12.57
C ARG A 140 -22.11 -15.50 13.33
N ARG A 141 -22.91 -16.58 13.46
CA ARG A 141 -22.48 -17.82 14.12
C ARG A 141 -21.82 -18.82 13.17
N SER A 142 -22.18 -18.79 11.89
CA SER A 142 -21.67 -19.73 10.88
C SER A 142 -21.66 -19.15 9.47
N LEU A 143 -20.78 -19.70 8.62
CA LEU A 143 -20.79 -19.48 7.17
C LEU A 143 -21.75 -20.45 6.47
N THR A 144 -22.45 -19.97 5.45
CA THR A 144 -23.23 -20.79 4.52
C THR A 144 -22.32 -21.69 3.67
N GLN A 145 -22.91 -22.68 3.00
CA GLN A 145 -22.16 -23.57 2.11
C GLN A 145 -21.45 -22.84 0.95
N GLY A 146 -22.10 -21.82 0.40
CA GLY A 146 -21.51 -20.96 -0.64
C GLY A 146 -20.30 -20.20 -0.12
N GLU A 147 -20.42 -19.57 1.05
CA GLU A 147 -19.33 -18.81 1.68
C GLU A 147 -18.15 -19.71 2.07
N ARG A 148 -18.40 -20.90 2.62
CA ARG A 148 -17.34 -21.90 2.87
C ARG A 148 -16.61 -22.28 1.58
N SER A 149 -17.32 -22.37 0.47
CA SER A 149 -16.73 -22.66 -0.84
C SER A 149 -15.87 -21.51 -1.35
N LEU A 150 -16.24 -20.25 -1.07
CA LEU A 150 -15.40 -19.08 -1.37
C LEU A 150 -14.10 -19.12 -0.57
N VAL A 151 -14.17 -19.36 0.74
CA VAL A 151 -12.97 -19.44 1.60
C VAL A 151 -12.02 -20.56 1.14
N ARG A 152 -12.55 -21.73 0.77
CA ARG A 152 -11.73 -22.85 0.27
C ARG A 152 -10.95 -22.52 -1.00
N ARG A 153 -11.49 -21.66 -1.86
CA ARG A 153 -10.83 -21.21 -3.10
C ARG A 153 -9.75 -20.16 -2.86
N VAL A 154 -9.70 -19.55 -1.68
CA VAL A 154 -8.60 -18.63 -1.33
C VAL A 154 -7.31 -19.45 -1.13
N PRO A 155 -6.20 -19.09 -1.81
CA PRO A 155 -4.90 -19.72 -1.57
C PRO A 155 -4.46 -19.55 -0.12
N ALA A 156 -3.79 -20.54 0.47
CA ALA A 156 -3.42 -20.50 1.88
C ALA A 156 -2.55 -19.29 2.26
N GLY A 157 -1.57 -18.93 1.42
CA GLY A 157 -0.75 -17.73 1.64
C GLY A 157 -1.56 -16.43 1.62
N ARG A 158 -2.61 -16.35 0.79
CA ARG A 158 -3.53 -15.19 0.77
C ARG A 158 -4.46 -15.18 1.98
N ALA A 159 -4.90 -16.33 2.45
CA ALA A 159 -5.67 -16.42 3.68
C ALA A 159 -4.83 -15.97 4.88
N GLN A 160 -3.55 -16.36 4.95
CA GLN A 160 -2.61 -15.89 5.96
C GLN A 160 -2.42 -14.37 5.92
N GLU A 161 -2.09 -13.82 4.75
CA GLU A 161 -1.93 -12.37 4.53
C GLU A 161 -3.17 -11.58 4.99
N LEU A 162 -4.38 -12.07 4.66
CA LEU A 162 -5.63 -11.47 5.10
C LEU A 162 -5.79 -11.50 6.63
N THR A 163 -5.53 -12.64 7.27
CA THR A 163 -5.68 -12.77 8.72
C THR A 163 -4.66 -11.96 9.51
N GLU A 164 -3.49 -11.70 8.93
CA GLU A 164 -2.42 -10.87 9.52
C GLU A 164 -2.74 -9.37 9.44
N HIS A 165 -3.33 -8.91 8.34
CA HIS A 165 -3.60 -7.48 8.12
C HIS A 165 -5.03 -7.05 8.50
N VAL A 166 -5.94 -8.01 8.68
CA VAL A 166 -7.33 -7.78 9.09
C VAL A 166 -7.64 -8.67 10.31
N PRO A 167 -7.11 -8.36 11.50
CA PRO A 167 -7.36 -9.16 12.68
C PRO A 167 -8.82 -9.02 13.12
N ALA A 168 -9.57 -10.13 13.10
CA ALA A 168 -10.95 -10.15 13.53
C ALA A 168 -11.32 -11.52 14.15
N PRO A 169 -10.68 -11.94 15.25
CA PRO A 169 -10.80 -13.31 15.78
C PRO A 169 -12.24 -13.72 16.14
N GLY A 170 -13.11 -12.77 16.47
CA GLY A 170 -14.52 -13.03 16.70
C GLY A 170 -15.29 -13.40 15.42
N SER A 171 -14.79 -13.06 14.23
CA SER A 171 -15.49 -13.26 12.95
C SER A 171 -15.44 -14.72 12.50
N VAL A 172 -16.56 -15.23 12.01
CA VAL A 172 -16.62 -16.56 11.38
C VAL A 172 -15.80 -16.62 10.10
N TRP A 173 -15.67 -15.50 9.39
CA TRP A 173 -14.82 -15.39 8.21
C TRP A 173 -13.34 -15.48 8.57
N TRP A 174 -12.92 -14.75 9.61
CA TRP A 174 -11.53 -14.75 10.06
C TRP A 174 -11.10 -16.14 10.54
N ARG A 175 -11.95 -16.82 11.33
CA ARG A 175 -11.67 -18.19 11.80
C ARG A 175 -11.56 -19.18 10.64
N ALA A 176 -12.45 -19.08 9.65
CA ALA A 176 -12.40 -19.94 8.47
C ALA A 176 -11.13 -19.69 7.62
N LEU A 177 -10.70 -18.43 7.48
CA LEU A 177 -9.46 -18.06 6.80
C LEU A 177 -8.21 -18.52 7.57
N SER A 178 -8.22 -18.41 8.89
CA SER A 178 -7.11 -18.86 9.75
C SER A 178 -6.92 -20.37 9.64
N ALA A 179 -8.00 -21.14 9.71
CA ALA A 179 -7.98 -22.58 9.46
C ALA A 179 -7.48 -22.92 8.04
N ARG A 180 -7.85 -22.10 7.04
CA ARG A 180 -7.37 -22.27 5.66
C ARG A 180 -5.86 -22.03 5.52
N ALA A 181 -5.33 -21.03 6.22
CA ALA A 181 -3.91 -20.71 6.28
C ALA A 181 -3.12 -21.85 6.95
N GLU A 182 -3.60 -22.35 8.09
CA GLU A 182 -3.01 -23.47 8.82
C GLU A 182 -2.97 -24.76 7.99
N ALA A 183 -4.07 -25.09 7.32
CA ALA A 183 -4.14 -26.25 6.44
C ALA A 183 -3.21 -26.16 5.20
N GLY A 184 -2.68 -24.97 4.88
CA GLY A 184 -1.62 -24.80 3.88
C GLY A 184 -0.25 -25.18 4.40
N ARG A 185 0.07 -24.80 5.65
CA ARG A 185 1.37 -25.07 6.29
C ARG A 185 1.65 -26.56 6.44
N GLY A 186 0.64 -27.34 6.84
CA GLY A 186 0.78 -28.79 7.02
C GLY A 186 1.01 -29.59 5.72
N ARG A 187 0.77 -29.00 4.55
CA ARG A 187 0.96 -29.66 3.23
C ARG A 187 2.33 -29.39 2.60
N GLY A 188 3.07 -28.39 3.06
CA GLY A 188 4.43 -28.11 2.57
C GLY A 188 5.54 -28.86 3.31
N ALA A 189 5.19 -29.62 4.36
CA ALA A 189 6.13 -30.34 5.23
C ALA A 189 6.11 -31.88 4.99
N ARG A 190 5.52 -32.34 3.89
CA ARG A 190 5.49 -33.75 3.47
C ARG A 190 6.06 -33.85 2.07
#